data_AF-A0A1D1Y4F9-F1
#
_entry.id   AF-A0A1D1Y4F9-F1
#
_cell.length_a   1.000
_cell.length_b   1.000
_cell.length_c   1.000
_cell.angle_alpha   90.00
_cell.angle_beta   90.00
_cell.angle_gamma   90.00
#
_symmetry.space_group_name_H-M   'P 1'
#
loop_
_entity.id
_entity.type
_entity.pdbx_description
1 polymer ?
#
loop_
_entity_poly.entity_id
_entity_poly.type
_entity_poly.pdbx_seq_one_letter_code
_entity_poly.pdbx_strand_id
1 'polypeptide(L)'
;MYDSGIRALNDLVGELDGNSQQTFSEVNTQVSKHFSALEDSFKRIALEADQMLNELQSSLSSHEEKLYAFAQQQREGQLRAVETTRSMSKVATNFFQALDVHASNLIRIMEETRAVQDQKLSELEKKFEECAANEERQVVEKMAEMLASSSSRKKKLVQAAVDSLRESAGSRRSKLQGEMTTAHDFTSRVKEQWSVYMEETEKYYHEDTVSVEQGKCSLEAGLMHCMIKARMGSEQWRNAQDSLLNLGKGNVESVDSIIRGGLESNLLLRARLSASASAVIEDVDVTTKDLLSSIDSNLKLDHDACESISSIIVPCHGELRELSSGHYHQIVEIRENAGKCLDEEYAVDEPSCSTPRRRAITLPSVTSIEELRTPAFEELLNPFREGKSVAKQANGDIKHLPSMCDSQGQVMRDSRFPLTTIN
;
A
#
# COMPACT_ATOMS: atom_id res chain seq x y z
N MET A 1 -16.65 44.46 -19.63
CA MET A 1 -15.46 43.65 -19.29
C MET A 1 -15.85 42.36 -18.56
N TYR A 2 -16.80 42.40 -17.62
CA TYR A 2 -17.54 41.28 -17.01
C TYR A 2 -17.35 39.87 -17.63
N ASP A 3 -17.89 39.59 -18.82
CA ASP A 3 -17.85 38.28 -19.49
C ASP A 3 -16.43 37.69 -19.67
N SER A 4 -15.41 38.53 -19.78
CA SER A 4 -14.01 38.11 -19.85
C SER A 4 -13.46 37.74 -18.48
N GLY A 5 -13.88 38.46 -17.43
CA GLY A 5 -13.52 38.17 -16.04
C GLY A 5 -14.16 36.88 -15.53
N ILE A 6 -15.47 36.73 -15.75
CA ILE A 6 -16.21 35.50 -15.42
C ILE A 6 -15.63 34.28 -16.14
N ARG A 7 -15.18 34.43 -17.39
CA ARG A 7 -14.50 33.36 -18.13
C ARG A 7 -13.18 32.97 -17.48
N ALA A 8 -12.30 33.93 -17.21
CA ALA A 8 -11.00 33.65 -16.56
C ALA A 8 -11.16 32.97 -15.18
N LEU A 9 -12.22 33.31 -14.42
CA LEU A 9 -12.56 32.62 -13.17
C LEU A 9 -13.02 31.18 -13.41
N ASN A 10 -13.87 30.94 -14.42
CA ASN A 10 -14.32 29.60 -14.80
C ASN A 10 -13.15 28.72 -15.28
N ASP A 11 -12.22 29.29 -16.06
CA ASP A 11 -11.02 28.60 -16.55
C ASP A 11 -10.11 28.20 -15.38
N LEU A 12 -9.91 29.09 -14.38
CA LEU A 12 -9.18 28.79 -13.13
C LEU A 12 -9.86 27.73 -12.25
N VAL A 13 -11.20 27.66 -12.24
CA VAL A 13 -11.95 26.58 -11.59
C VAL A 13 -11.73 25.25 -12.33
N GLY A 14 -11.66 25.28 -13.66
CA GLY A 14 -11.29 24.13 -14.48
C GLY A 14 -9.87 23.64 -14.24
N GLU A 15 -8.88 24.54 -14.11
CA GLU A 15 -7.51 24.19 -13.70
C GLU A 15 -7.50 23.50 -12.32
N LEU A 16 -8.29 23.98 -11.35
CA LEU A 16 -8.36 23.45 -9.98
C LEU A 16 -9.00 22.06 -9.90
N ASP A 17 -10.10 21.85 -10.63
CA ASP A 17 -10.75 20.53 -10.74
C ASP A 17 -9.84 19.54 -11.47
N GLY A 18 -9.25 19.93 -12.60
CA GLY A 18 -8.30 19.12 -13.36
C GLY A 18 -7.09 18.67 -12.55
N ASN A 19 -6.44 19.58 -11.81
CA ASN A 19 -5.33 19.25 -10.92
C ASN A 19 -5.76 18.30 -9.79
N SER A 20 -6.97 18.46 -9.25
CA SER A 20 -7.52 17.59 -8.20
C SER A 20 -7.80 16.17 -8.73
N GLN A 21 -8.40 16.05 -9.93
CA GLN A 21 -8.64 14.78 -10.60
C GLN A 21 -7.33 14.07 -11.00
N GLN A 22 -6.34 14.83 -11.49
CA GLN A 22 -5.01 14.30 -11.80
C GLN A 22 -4.33 13.75 -10.52
N THR A 23 -4.29 14.53 -9.44
CA THR A 23 -3.71 14.12 -8.16
C THR A 23 -4.36 12.83 -7.65
N PHE A 24 -5.69 12.73 -7.71
CA PHE A 24 -6.41 11.52 -7.30
C PHE A 24 -6.10 10.31 -8.21
N SER A 25 -5.99 10.52 -9.51
CA SER A 25 -5.61 9.48 -10.49
C SER A 25 -4.18 8.97 -10.26
N GLU A 26 -3.24 9.87 -9.94
CA GLU A 26 -1.85 9.52 -9.60
C GLU A 26 -1.76 8.73 -8.30
N VAL A 27 -2.47 9.15 -7.23
CA VAL A 27 -2.57 8.39 -5.97
C VAL A 27 -3.17 7.00 -6.23
N ASN A 28 -4.29 6.90 -6.94
CA ASN A 28 -4.93 5.62 -7.24
C ASN A 28 -4.02 4.69 -8.07
N THR A 29 -3.28 5.26 -9.02
CA THR A 29 -2.26 4.54 -9.81
C THR A 29 -1.12 4.03 -8.92
N GLN A 30 -0.66 4.84 -7.97
CA GLN A 30 0.44 4.46 -7.07
C GLN A 30 0.01 3.41 -6.03
N VAL A 31 -1.19 3.54 -5.46
CA VAL A 31 -1.81 2.52 -4.60
C VAL A 31 -1.96 1.19 -5.36
N SER A 32 -2.39 1.23 -6.62
CA SER A 32 -2.49 0.02 -7.47
C SER A 32 -1.14 -0.65 -7.69
N LYS A 33 -0.10 0.12 -8.03
CA LYS A 33 1.28 -0.39 -8.17
C LYS A 33 1.81 -1.01 -6.88
N HIS A 34 1.58 -0.36 -5.74
CA HIS A 34 1.99 -0.89 -4.43
C HIS A 34 1.24 -2.18 -4.09
N PHE A 35 -0.06 -2.27 -4.36
CA PHE A 35 -0.82 -3.50 -4.17
C PHE A 35 -0.24 -4.66 -4.99
N SER A 36 0.08 -4.47 -6.27
CA SER A 36 0.75 -5.49 -7.10
C SER A 36 2.12 -5.90 -6.53
N ALA A 37 2.96 -4.92 -6.16
CA ALA A 37 4.28 -5.20 -5.58
C ALA A 37 4.21 -5.92 -4.21
N LEU A 38 3.16 -5.66 -3.44
CA LEU A 38 2.86 -6.35 -2.17
C LEU A 38 2.37 -7.79 -2.42
N GLU A 39 1.48 -7.98 -3.39
CA GLU A 39 0.99 -9.30 -3.81
C GLU A 39 2.14 -10.19 -4.31
N ASP A 40 3.02 -9.66 -5.16
CA ASP A 40 4.18 -10.39 -5.68
C ASP A 40 5.25 -10.63 -4.59
N SER A 41 5.36 -9.74 -3.61
CA SER A 41 6.17 -9.99 -2.41
C SER A 41 5.60 -11.13 -1.57
N PHE A 42 4.28 -11.19 -1.34
CA PHE A 42 3.66 -12.31 -0.64
C PHE A 42 3.78 -13.65 -1.40
N LYS A 43 3.59 -13.66 -2.73
CA LYS A 43 3.83 -14.86 -3.57
C LYS A 43 5.26 -15.39 -3.40
N ARG A 44 6.25 -14.49 -3.47
CA ARG A 44 7.67 -14.83 -3.29
C ARG A 44 7.94 -15.38 -1.88
N ILE A 45 7.44 -14.72 -0.84
CA ILE A 45 7.62 -15.16 0.56
C ILE A 45 6.98 -16.52 0.80
N ALA A 46 5.80 -16.79 0.21
CA ALA A 46 5.16 -18.10 0.28
C ALA A 46 5.98 -19.20 -0.41
N LEU A 47 6.49 -18.93 -1.62
CA LEU A 47 7.36 -19.87 -2.35
C LEU A 47 8.69 -20.15 -1.63
N GLU A 48 9.33 -19.11 -1.08
CA GLU A 48 10.55 -19.24 -0.27
C GLU A 48 10.27 -20.05 1.01
N ALA A 49 9.14 -19.80 1.70
CA ALA A 49 8.73 -20.55 2.89
C ALA A 49 8.41 -22.03 2.58
N ASP A 50 7.65 -22.30 1.51
CA ASP A 50 7.34 -23.67 1.08
C ASP A 50 8.62 -24.43 0.70
N GLN A 51 9.54 -23.82 -0.03
CA GLN A 51 10.84 -24.45 -0.33
C GLN A 51 11.59 -24.79 0.96
N MET A 52 11.69 -23.85 1.90
CA MET A 52 12.40 -24.07 3.17
C MET A 52 11.76 -25.13 4.05
N LEU A 53 10.43 -25.21 4.08
CA LEU A 53 9.71 -26.25 4.81
C LEU A 53 9.94 -27.63 4.18
N ASN A 54 9.91 -27.74 2.85
CA ASN A 54 10.22 -28.99 2.14
C ASN A 54 11.69 -29.42 2.35
N GLU A 55 12.64 -28.49 2.29
CA GLU A 55 14.06 -28.76 2.56
C GLU A 55 14.32 -29.18 4.02
N LEU A 56 13.64 -28.57 4.99
CA LEU A 56 13.73 -28.96 6.40
C LEU A 56 13.05 -30.31 6.65
N GLN A 57 11.88 -30.56 6.06
CA GLN A 57 11.15 -31.84 6.20
C GLN A 57 11.96 -33.00 5.62
N SER A 58 12.50 -32.87 4.41
CA SER A 58 13.38 -33.90 3.81
C SER A 58 14.68 -34.11 4.59
N SER A 59 15.25 -33.05 5.18
CA SER A 59 16.39 -33.16 6.10
C SER A 59 16.04 -33.95 7.36
N LEU A 60 14.87 -33.69 7.97
CA LEU A 60 14.38 -34.38 9.15
C LEU A 60 14.04 -35.85 8.87
N SER A 61 13.38 -36.16 7.75
CA SER A 61 13.11 -37.55 7.35
C SER A 61 14.40 -38.34 7.13
N SER A 62 15.42 -37.75 6.48
CA SER A 62 16.73 -38.40 6.35
C SER A 62 17.49 -38.54 7.69
N HIS A 63 17.18 -37.71 8.69
CA HIS A 63 17.71 -37.86 10.05
C HIS A 63 16.99 -38.98 10.82
N GLU A 64 15.67 -39.08 10.67
CA GLU A 64 14.84 -40.15 11.24
C GLU A 64 15.23 -41.52 10.69
N GLU A 65 15.43 -41.66 9.38
CA GLU A 65 15.94 -42.88 8.73
C GLU A 65 17.29 -43.33 9.32
N LYS A 66 18.22 -42.38 9.49
CA LYS A 66 19.54 -42.64 10.11
C LYS A 66 19.42 -43.02 11.57
N LEU A 67 18.51 -42.40 12.31
CA LEU A 67 18.27 -42.70 13.72
C LEU A 67 17.66 -44.09 13.90
N TYR A 68 16.71 -44.46 13.03
CA TYR A 68 16.15 -45.81 12.99
C TYR A 68 17.23 -46.85 12.67
N ALA A 69 18.03 -46.62 11.62
CA ALA A 69 19.12 -47.52 11.23
C ALA A 69 20.17 -47.69 12.34
N PHE A 70 20.58 -46.59 12.99
CA PHE A 70 21.48 -46.62 14.15
C PHE A 70 20.89 -47.41 15.33
N ALA A 71 19.63 -47.15 15.68
CA ALA A 71 18.95 -47.87 16.75
C ALA A 71 18.73 -49.35 16.43
N GLN A 72 18.56 -49.73 15.16
CA GLN A 72 18.57 -51.12 14.73
C GLN A 72 19.97 -51.75 14.87
N GLN A 73 21.01 -51.12 14.32
CA GLN A 73 22.39 -51.60 14.39
C GLN A 73 22.87 -51.80 15.84
N GLN A 74 22.53 -50.86 16.75
CA GLN A 74 22.87 -50.99 18.17
C GLN A 74 22.16 -52.17 18.85
N ARG A 75 20.90 -52.47 18.48
CA ARG A 75 20.18 -53.66 18.97
C ARG A 75 20.76 -54.96 18.42
N GLU A 76 21.18 -54.97 17.16
CA GLU A 76 21.81 -56.14 16.52
C GLU A 76 23.17 -56.46 17.14
N GLY A 77 24.02 -55.46 17.41
CA GLY A 77 25.28 -55.63 18.14
C GLY A 77 25.07 -56.13 19.58
N GLN A 78 24.13 -55.52 20.32
CA GLN A 78 23.77 -55.97 21.67
C GLN A 78 23.23 -57.41 21.69
N LEU A 79 22.38 -57.79 20.72
CA LEU A 79 21.87 -59.15 20.61
C LEU A 79 23.02 -60.15 20.34
N ARG A 80 23.90 -59.84 19.39
CA ARG A 80 25.08 -60.64 19.05
C ARG A 80 25.97 -60.85 20.28
N ALA A 81 26.33 -59.77 20.98
CA ALA A 81 27.16 -59.84 22.19
C ALA A 81 26.53 -60.70 23.29
N VAL A 82 25.22 -60.58 23.51
CA VAL A 82 24.46 -61.40 24.48
C VAL A 82 24.41 -62.88 24.05
N GLU A 83 24.28 -63.18 22.76
CA GLU A 83 24.26 -64.55 22.24
C GLU A 83 25.64 -65.21 22.31
N THR A 84 26.72 -64.54 21.91
CA THR A 84 28.09 -65.05 22.03
C THR A 84 28.46 -65.28 23.50
N THR A 85 28.12 -64.34 24.40
CA THR A 85 28.30 -64.50 25.86
C THR A 85 27.52 -65.69 26.41
N ARG A 86 26.27 -65.91 25.97
CA ARG A 86 25.44 -67.04 26.38
C ARG A 86 26.01 -68.38 25.90
N SER A 87 26.51 -68.42 24.65
CA SER A 87 27.22 -69.58 24.09
C SER A 87 28.45 -69.92 24.95
N MET A 88 29.24 -68.91 25.31
CA MET A 88 30.46 -69.11 26.09
C MET A 88 30.20 -69.53 27.53
N SER A 89 29.17 -68.98 28.18
CA SER A 89 28.70 -69.43 29.50
C SER A 89 28.34 -70.92 29.51
N LYS A 90 27.74 -71.42 28.42
CA LYS A 90 27.45 -72.85 28.23
C LYS A 90 28.73 -73.68 28.06
N VAL A 91 29.72 -73.21 27.30
CA VAL A 91 31.03 -73.87 27.18
C VAL A 91 31.73 -73.96 28.54
N ALA A 92 31.76 -72.86 29.31
CA ALA A 92 32.35 -72.83 30.65
C ALA A 92 31.64 -73.79 31.62
N THR A 93 30.30 -73.81 31.63
CA THR A 93 29.50 -74.72 32.46
C THR A 93 29.79 -76.19 32.12
N ASN A 94 29.82 -76.53 30.82
CA ASN A 94 30.15 -77.88 30.36
C ASN A 94 31.58 -78.30 30.76
N PHE A 95 32.54 -77.36 30.73
CA PHE A 95 33.91 -77.61 31.16
C PHE A 95 33.99 -77.97 32.64
N PHE A 96 33.36 -77.18 33.52
CA PHE A 96 33.36 -77.46 34.96
C PHE A 96 32.67 -78.79 35.29
N GLN A 97 31.56 -79.13 34.61
CA GLN A 97 30.89 -80.43 34.77
C GLN A 97 31.78 -81.61 34.36
N ALA A 98 32.47 -81.52 33.22
CA ALA A 98 33.38 -82.58 32.78
C ALA A 98 34.63 -82.70 33.67
N LEU A 99 35.13 -81.58 34.20
CA LEU A 99 36.24 -81.57 35.16
C LEU A 99 35.86 -82.26 36.48
N ASP A 100 34.63 -82.03 36.98
CA ASP A 100 34.10 -82.68 38.19
C ASP A 100 33.94 -84.21 38.00
N VAL A 101 33.48 -84.65 36.82
CA VAL A 101 33.43 -86.07 36.46
C VAL A 101 34.81 -86.71 36.44
N HIS A 102 35.81 -86.05 35.83
CA HIS A 102 37.19 -86.57 35.84
C HIS A 102 37.81 -86.55 37.25
N ALA A 103 37.57 -85.52 38.06
CA ALA A 103 38.01 -85.49 39.45
C ALA A 103 37.39 -86.63 40.27
N SER A 104 36.09 -86.88 40.10
CA SER A 104 35.39 -88.01 40.71
C SER A 104 35.93 -89.37 40.27
N ASN A 105 36.26 -89.54 38.98
CA ASN A 105 36.92 -90.74 38.47
C ASN A 105 38.32 -90.94 39.09
N LEU A 106 39.12 -89.88 39.22
CA LEU A 106 40.45 -89.94 39.82
C LEU A 106 40.38 -90.31 41.32
N ILE A 107 39.43 -89.74 42.06
CA ILE A 107 39.15 -90.10 43.46
C ILE A 107 38.77 -91.58 43.56
N ARG A 108 37.79 -92.04 42.77
CA ARG A 108 37.38 -93.46 42.75
C ARG A 108 38.55 -94.39 42.40
N ILE A 109 39.38 -94.04 41.42
CA ILE A 109 40.59 -94.80 41.10
C ILE A 109 41.54 -94.86 42.30
N MET A 110 41.71 -93.77 43.07
CA MET A 110 42.53 -93.74 44.29
C MET A 110 41.93 -94.53 45.47
N GLU A 111 40.60 -94.65 45.55
CA GLU A 111 39.91 -95.45 46.57
C GLU A 111 39.94 -96.95 46.25
N GLU A 112 39.60 -97.35 45.01
CA GLU A 112 39.78 -98.72 44.50
C GLU A 112 41.23 -99.18 44.69
N THR A 113 42.17 -98.29 44.38
CA THR A 113 43.61 -98.43 44.58
C THR A 113 44.00 -98.79 46.01
N ARG A 114 43.37 -98.13 46.99
CA ARG A 114 43.65 -98.31 48.41
C ARG A 114 43.09 -99.64 48.88
N ALA A 115 41.83 -99.91 48.60
CA ALA A 115 41.16 -101.16 48.95
C ALA A 115 41.89 -102.40 48.40
N VAL A 116 42.33 -102.37 47.12
CA VAL A 116 43.10 -103.48 46.52
C VAL A 116 44.49 -103.63 47.16
N GLN A 117 45.14 -102.52 47.52
CA GLN A 117 46.46 -102.57 48.18
C GLN A 117 46.36 -103.12 49.61
N ASP A 118 45.37 -102.67 50.38
CA ASP A 118 45.13 -103.12 51.75
C ASP A 118 44.70 -104.61 51.76
N GLN A 119 43.86 -105.03 50.81
CA GLN A 119 43.54 -106.45 50.59
C GLN A 119 44.81 -107.27 50.27
N LYS A 120 45.68 -106.80 49.37
CA LYS A 120 46.89 -107.56 48.99
C LYS A 120 47.94 -107.61 50.10
N LEU A 121 47.98 -106.61 50.98
CA LEU A 121 48.78 -106.66 52.20
C LEU A 121 48.22 -107.70 53.19
N SER A 122 46.91 -107.72 53.45
CA SER A 122 46.30 -108.72 54.34
C SER A 122 46.38 -110.16 53.77
N GLU A 123 46.26 -110.32 52.45
CA GLU A 123 46.51 -111.60 51.78
C GLU A 123 47.96 -112.09 51.93
N LEU A 124 48.94 -111.17 51.96
CA LEU A 124 50.35 -111.49 52.16
C LEU A 124 50.62 -111.81 53.64
N GLU A 125 50.12 -111.00 54.56
CA GLU A 125 50.22 -111.17 56.01
C GLU A 125 49.71 -112.56 56.42
N LYS A 126 48.45 -112.89 56.11
CA LYS A 126 47.85 -114.19 56.41
C LYS A 126 48.65 -115.37 55.83
N LYS A 127 49.13 -115.25 54.58
CA LYS A 127 49.95 -116.28 53.94
C LYS A 127 51.34 -116.39 54.57
N PHE A 128 51.91 -115.30 55.08
CA PHE A 128 53.18 -115.30 55.77
C PHE A 128 53.06 -115.91 57.17
N GLU A 129 52.00 -115.61 57.91
CA GLU A 129 51.66 -116.25 59.19
C GLU A 129 51.44 -117.76 59.04
N GLU A 130 50.61 -118.18 58.08
CA GLU A 130 50.35 -119.60 57.79
C GLU A 130 51.66 -120.34 57.42
N CYS A 131 52.50 -119.71 56.59
CA CYS A 131 53.82 -120.19 56.20
C CYS A 131 54.77 -120.29 57.41
N ALA A 132 54.74 -119.31 58.34
CA ALA A 132 55.57 -119.28 59.53
C ALA A 132 55.13 -120.29 60.61
N ALA A 133 53.84 -120.39 60.90
CA ALA A 133 53.30 -121.34 61.87
C ALA A 133 53.46 -122.80 61.42
N ASN A 134 53.33 -123.06 60.10
CA ASN A 134 53.66 -124.38 59.55
C ASN A 134 55.18 -124.67 59.61
N GLU A 135 56.04 -123.66 59.56
CA GLU A 135 57.49 -123.82 59.72
C GLU A 135 57.92 -124.02 61.18
N GLU A 136 57.33 -123.29 62.12
CA GLU A 136 57.56 -123.49 63.56
C GLU A 136 57.26 -124.94 63.96
N ARG A 137 56.15 -125.49 63.47
CA ARG A 137 55.78 -126.91 63.62
C ARG A 137 56.78 -127.90 62.99
N GLN A 138 57.57 -127.49 61.99
CA GLN A 138 58.57 -128.33 61.32
C GLN A 138 59.98 -128.18 61.92
N VAL A 139 60.37 -126.99 62.38
CA VAL A 139 61.73 -126.68 62.88
C VAL A 139 62.14 -127.57 64.06
N VAL A 140 61.17 -128.04 64.85
CA VAL A 140 61.37 -128.95 65.99
C VAL A 140 62.05 -130.28 65.60
N GLU A 141 61.98 -130.71 64.33
CA GLU A 141 62.34 -132.09 63.95
C GLU A 141 63.55 -132.23 62.99
N LYS A 142 63.94 -131.22 62.21
CA LYS A 142 65.02 -131.36 61.20
C LYS A 142 65.73 -130.05 60.77
N MET A 143 66.49 -129.44 61.70
CA MET A 143 66.96 -128.04 61.59
C MET A 143 67.87 -127.66 60.40
N ALA A 144 68.59 -128.58 59.73
CA ALA A 144 69.58 -128.21 58.71
C ALA A 144 69.00 -128.11 57.28
N GLU A 145 68.61 -129.23 56.67
CA GLU A 145 68.08 -129.26 55.29
C GLU A 145 66.81 -128.41 55.13
N MET A 146 65.96 -128.38 56.16
CA MET A 146 64.70 -127.64 56.11
C MET A 146 64.88 -126.12 56.20
N LEU A 147 66.02 -125.61 56.67
CA LEU A 147 66.31 -124.18 56.71
C LEU A 147 66.51 -123.61 55.29
N ALA A 148 67.21 -124.36 54.42
CA ALA A 148 67.41 -123.98 53.03
C ALA A 148 66.10 -124.01 52.22
N SER A 149 65.25 -125.02 52.44
CA SER A 149 63.95 -125.13 51.76
C SER A 149 62.90 -124.17 52.31
N SER A 150 62.89 -123.87 53.62
CA SER A 150 62.11 -122.78 54.24
C SER A 150 62.47 -121.43 53.60
N SER A 151 63.76 -121.07 53.59
CA SER A 151 64.23 -119.80 53.00
C SER A 151 63.82 -119.67 51.54
N SER A 152 63.95 -120.75 50.75
CA SER A 152 63.49 -120.82 49.37
C SER A 152 61.96 -120.63 49.22
N ARG A 153 61.15 -121.25 50.10
CA ARG A 153 59.68 -121.13 50.08
C ARG A 153 59.20 -119.74 50.51
N LYS A 154 59.77 -119.16 51.57
CA LYS A 154 59.52 -117.76 51.98
C LYS A 154 59.88 -116.77 50.87
N LYS A 155 61.05 -116.94 50.24
CA LYS A 155 61.46 -116.12 49.09
C LYS A 155 60.46 -116.21 47.93
N LYS A 156 59.98 -117.42 47.59
CA LYS A 156 58.95 -117.60 46.55
C LYS A 156 57.61 -116.95 46.91
N LEU A 157 57.16 -117.05 48.16
CA LEU A 157 55.91 -116.44 48.62
C LEU A 157 55.96 -114.91 48.51
N VAL A 158 57.02 -114.30 49.05
CA VAL A 158 57.24 -112.84 48.99
C VAL A 158 57.40 -112.38 47.54
N GLN A 159 58.14 -113.11 46.71
CA GLN A 159 58.31 -112.80 45.29
C GLN A 159 56.96 -112.78 44.55
N ALA A 160 56.12 -113.81 44.71
CA ALA A 160 54.81 -113.88 44.06
C ALA A 160 53.86 -112.75 44.51
N ALA A 161 53.91 -112.36 45.78
CA ALA A 161 53.13 -111.22 46.29
C ALA A 161 53.66 -109.88 45.74
N VAL A 162 54.99 -109.70 45.69
CA VAL A 162 55.64 -108.51 45.10
C VAL A 162 55.32 -108.39 43.60
N ASP A 163 55.29 -109.50 42.87
CA ASP A 163 54.99 -109.50 41.44
C ASP A 163 53.52 -109.20 41.17
N SER A 164 52.59 -109.76 41.97
CA SER A 164 51.16 -109.40 41.92
C SER A 164 50.90 -107.93 42.30
N LEU A 165 51.60 -107.40 43.31
CA LEU A 165 51.58 -105.97 43.65
C LEU A 165 52.14 -105.10 42.51
N ARG A 166 53.19 -105.55 41.81
CA ARG A 166 53.77 -104.83 40.66
C ARG A 166 52.82 -104.82 39.45
N GLU A 167 52.17 -105.94 39.16
CA GLU A 167 51.14 -106.05 38.12
C GLU A 167 49.93 -105.14 38.44
N SER A 168 49.41 -105.21 39.66
CA SER A 168 48.33 -104.34 40.14
C SER A 168 48.71 -102.86 40.06
N ALA A 169 49.95 -102.50 40.44
CA ALA A 169 50.46 -101.13 40.32
C ALA A 169 50.65 -100.68 38.86
N GLY A 170 50.94 -101.62 37.94
CA GLY A 170 50.99 -101.38 36.50
C GLY A 170 49.62 -101.05 35.92
N SER A 171 48.62 -101.90 36.17
CA SER A 171 47.23 -101.70 35.75
C SER A 171 46.60 -100.43 36.36
N ARG A 172 46.93 -100.15 37.64
CA ARG A 172 46.60 -98.88 38.30
C ARG A 172 47.19 -97.67 37.58
N ARG A 173 48.48 -97.74 37.21
CA ARG A 173 49.18 -96.64 36.51
C ARG A 173 48.55 -96.35 35.14
N SER A 174 48.23 -97.37 34.35
CA SER A 174 47.62 -97.16 33.03
C SER A 174 46.21 -96.58 33.12
N LYS A 175 45.36 -97.03 34.07
CA LYS A 175 44.05 -96.41 34.33
C LYS A 175 44.18 -94.93 34.72
N LEU A 176 45.04 -94.62 35.69
CA LEU A 176 45.27 -93.26 36.18
C LEU A 176 45.80 -92.34 35.06
N GLN A 177 46.74 -92.84 34.26
CA GLN A 177 47.28 -92.12 33.11
C GLN A 177 46.22 -91.89 32.02
N GLY A 178 45.33 -92.86 31.77
CA GLY A 178 44.23 -92.74 30.79
C GLY A 178 43.22 -91.63 31.13
N GLU A 179 42.75 -91.57 32.38
CA GLU A 179 41.90 -90.45 32.84
C GLU A 179 42.65 -89.12 32.78
N MET A 180 43.91 -89.08 33.25
CA MET A 180 44.73 -87.86 33.25
C MET A 180 44.95 -87.30 31.83
N THR A 181 45.26 -88.16 30.85
CA THR A 181 45.37 -87.75 29.44
C THR A 181 44.02 -87.31 28.88
N THR A 182 42.93 -88.02 29.17
CA THR A 182 41.59 -87.65 28.65
C THR A 182 41.14 -86.28 29.19
N ALA A 183 41.34 -86.03 30.48
CA ALA A 183 41.05 -84.75 31.14
C ALA A 183 41.95 -83.62 30.60
N HIS A 184 43.23 -83.91 30.34
CA HIS A 184 44.16 -82.96 29.73
C HIS A 184 43.75 -82.59 28.30
N ASP A 185 43.46 -83.58 27.45
CA ASP A 185 43.06 -83.37 26.06
C ASP A 185 41.73 -82.61 25.98
N PHE A 186 40.79 -82.87 26.89
CA PHE A 186 39.56 -82.08 27.01
C PHE A 186 39.84 -80.63 27.43
N THR A 187 40.68 -80.42 28.45
CA THR A 187 41.07 -79.08 28.92
C THR A 187 41.76 -78.28 27.82
N SER A 188 42.65 -78.90 27.04
CA SER A 188 43.35 -78.26 25.92
C SER A 188 42.39 -77.84 24.80
N ARG A 189 41.39 -78.68 24.46
CA ARG A 189 40.34 -78.34 23.48
C ARG A 189 39.44 -77.19 23.96
N VAL A 190 39.06 -77.15 25.23
CA VAL A 190 38.29 -76.02 25.79
C VAL A 190 39.12 -74.74 25.82
N LYS A 191 40.43 -74.82 26.12
CA LYS A 191 41.35 -73.67 26.06
C LYS A 191 41.45 -73.10 24.65
N GLU A 192 41.53 -73.94 23.63
CA GLU A 192 41.53 -73.53 22.21
C GLU A 192 40.22 -72.82 21.84
N GLN A 193 39.06 -73.40 22.20
CA GLN A 193 37.76 -72.76 22.01
C GLN A 193 37.63 -71.41 22.75
N TRP A 194 38.17 -71.31 23.97
CA TRP A 194 38.20 -70.06 24.72
C TRP A 194 39.04 -68.98 24.01
N SER A 195 40.19 -69.36 23.43
CA SER A 195 41.05 -68.43 22.70
C SER A 195 40.34 -67.84 21.48
N VAL A 196 39.67 -68.69 20.68
CA VAL A 196 38.91 -68.26 19.50
C VAL A 196 37.74 -67.36 19.89
N TYR A 197 36.98 -67.73 20.93
CA TYR A 197 35.91 -66.88 21.47
C TYR A 197 36.41 -65.49 21.88
N MET A 198 37.58 -65.40 22.51
CA MET A 198 38.12 -64.13 22.99
C MET A 198 38.49 -63.22 21.81
N GLU A 199 39.15 -63.77 20.80
CA GLU A 199 39.53 -63.06 19.56
C GLU A 199 38.28 -62.57 18.79
N GLU A 200 37.27 -63.43 18.61
CA GLU A 200 36.00 -63.03 18.00
C GLU A 200 35.27 -61.94 18.81
N THR A 201 35.27 -62.05 20.14
CA THR A 201 34.56 -61.10 21.03
C THR A 201 35.25 -59.74 21.06
N GLU A 202 36.58 -59.69 21.14
CA GLU A 202 37.36 -58.44 21.05
C GLU A 202 37.18 -57.78 19.68
N LYS A 203 37.18 -58.57 18.60
CA LYS A 203 36.89 -58.11 17.24
C LYS A 203 35.48 -57.51 17.14
N TYR A 204 34.43 -58.24 17.51
CA TYR A 204 33.05 -57.73 17.41
C TYR A 204 32.84 -56.49 18.28
N TYR A 205 33.44 -56.45 19.48
CA TYR A 205 33.39 -55.27 20.34
C TYR A 205 34.06 -54.05 19.66
N HIS A 206 35.17 -54.24 18.96
CA HIS A 206 35.83 -53.17 18.21
C HIS A 206 34.99 -52.72 17.00
N GLU A 207 34.48 -53.67 16.20
CA GLU A 207 33.61 -53.39 15.03
C GLU A 207 32.33 -52.63 15.43
N ASP A 208 31.66 -53.06 16.50
CA ASP A 208 30.46 -52.39 17.03
C ASP A 208 30.81 -51.03 17.65
N THR A 209 31.97 -50.87 18.31
CA THR A 209 32.41 -49.57 18.87
C THR A 209 32.69 -48.54 17.77
N VAL A 210 33.41 -48.93 16.72
CA VAL A 210 33.68 -48.06 15.55
C VAL A 210 32.37 -47.70 14.85
N SER A 211 31.48 -48.67 14.69
CA SER A 211 30.14 -48.46 14.12
C SER A 211 29.30 -47.47 14.92
N VAL A 212 29.31 -47.57 16.26
CA VAL A 212 28.57 -46.67 17.15
C VAL A 212 29.08 -45.24 17.06
N GLU A 213 30.40 -45.02 17.06
CA GLU A 213 30.96 -43.67 16.94
C GLU A 213 30.72 -43.07 15.54
N GLN A 214 30.87 -43.85 14.47
CA GLN A 214 30.52 -43.41 13.11
C GLN A 214 29.03 -43.06 12.96
N GLY A 215 28.15 -43.87 13.55
CA GLY A 215 26.71 -43.62 13.60
C GLY A 215 26.36 -42.34 14.36
N LYS A 216 26.97 -42.15 15.54
CA LYS A 216 26.87 -40.93 16.35
C LYS A 216 27.28 -39.68 15.56
N CYS A 217 28.44 -39.69 14.89
CA CYS A 217 28.88 -38.57 14.04
C CYS A 217 27.90 -38.30 12.87
N SER A 218 27.33 -39.34 12.26
CA SER A 218 26.32 -39.21 11.20
C SER A 218 25.02 -38.55 11.70
N LEU A 219 24.58 -38.92 12.91
CA LEU A 219 23.40 -38.32 13.56
C LEU A 219 23.64 -36.87 13.99
N GLU A 220 24.83 -36.56 14.52
CA GLU A 220 25.21 -35.19 14.89
C GLU A 220 25.27 -34.27 13.65
N ALA A 221 25.88 -34.74 12.56
CA ALA A 221 25.92 -34.02 11.30
C ALA A 221 24.52 -33.78 10.70
N GLY A 222 23.64 -34.77 10.75
CA GLY A 222 22.24 -34.63 10.30
C GLY A 222 21.42 -33.65 11.14
N LEU A 223 21.57 -33.69 12.46
CA LEU A 223 20.93 -32.74 13.38
C LEU A 223 21.43 -31.31 13.11
N MET A 224 22.75 -31.14 12.96
CA MET A 224 23.35 -29.84 12.63
C MET A 224 22.84 -29.30 11.29
N HIS A 225 22.63 -30.15 10.28
CA HIS A 225 22.02 -29.72 9.00
C HIS A 225 20.60 -29.18 9.20
N CYS A 226 19.76 -29.90 9.97
CA CYS A 226 18.40 -29.46 10.29
C CYS A 226 18.39 -28.14 11.06
N MET A 227 19.30 -27.97 12.04
CA MET A 227 19.45 -26.72 12.80
C MET A 227 19.91 -25.54 11.92
N ILE A 228 20.75 -25.78 10.92
CA ILE A 228 21.17 -24.75 9.94
C ILE A 228 19.99 -24.34 9.08
N LYS A 229 19.22 -25.29 8.51
CA LYS A 229 18.01 -25.02 7.72
C LYS A 229 16.96 -24.23 8.52
N ALA A 230 16.68 -24.63 9.75
CA ALA A 230 15.75 -23.91 10.63
C ALA A 230 16.22 -22.47 10.95
N ARG A 231 17.53 -22.26 11.16
CA ARG A 231 18.10 -20.92 11.36
C ARG A 231 17.98 -20.05 10.11
N MET A 232 18.27 -20.61 8.93
CA MET A 232 18.11 -19.92 7.65
C MET A 232 16.65 -19.49 7.42
N GLY A 233 15.67 -20.30 7.82
CA GLY A 233 14.25 -19.94 7.72
C GLY A 233 13.87 -18.75 8.60
N SER A 234 14.38 -18.69 9.83
CA SER A 234 14.21 -17.53 10.74
C SER A 234 14.86 -16.26 10.18
N GLU A 235 16.04 -16.40 9.56
CA GLU A 235 16.76 -15.28 8.91
C GLU A 235 16.04 -14.78 7.64
N GLN A 236 15.56 -15.68 6.78
CA GLN A 236 14.75 -15.31 5.62
C GLN A 236 13.43 -14.65 6.04
N TRP A 237 12.74 -15.16 7.07
CA TRP A 237 11.53 -14.52 7.58
C TRP A 237 11.77 -13.08 8.06
N ARG A 238 12.85 -12.83 8.79
CA ARG A 238 13.27 -11.47 9.18
C ARG A 238 13.54 -10.60 7.94
N ASN A 239 14.31 -11.10 6.99
CA ASN A 239 14.65 -10.35 5.77
C ASN A 239 13.39 -10.06 4.90
N ALA A 240 12.41 -10.96 4.91
CA ALA A 240 11.10 -10.78 4.28
C ALA A 240 10.27 -9.71 5.01
N GLN A 241 10.22 -9.74 6.35
CA GLN A 241 9.59 -8.71 7.17
C GLN A 241 10.20 -7.33 6.92
N ASP A 242 11.53 -7.22 6.92
CA ASP A 242 12.24 -5.98 6.63
C ASP A 242 11.96 -5.49 5.18
N SER A 243 11.86 -6.41 4.21
CA SER A 243 11.48 -6.07 2.83
C SER A 243 10.06 -5.50 2.75
N LEU A 244 9.09 -6.10 3.45
CA LEU A 244 7.70 -5.62 3.51
C LEU A 244 7.58 -4.26 4.22
N LEU A 245 8.33 -4.06 5.32
CA LEU A 245 8.36 -2.78 6.04
C LEU A 245 8.94 -1.66 5.17
N ASN A 246 10.03 -1.93 4.44
CA ASN A 246 10.62 -0.96 3.52
C ASN A 246 9.69 -0.65 2.32
N LEU A 247 9.02 -1.67 1.75
CA LEU A 247 8.02 -1.48 0.69
C LEU A 247 6.85 -0.59 1.16
N GLY A 248 6.26 -0.91 2.32
CA GLY A 248 5.17 -0.13 2.90
C GLY A 248 5.57 1.31 3.23
N LYS A 249 6.78 1.51 3.78
CA LYS A 249 7.32 2.85 4.03
C LYS A 249 7.50 3.65 2.73
N GLY A 250 8.13 3.07 1.72
CA GLY A 250 8.34 3.74 0.41
C GLY A 250 7.03 4.09 -0.29
N ASN A 251 5.99 3.29 -0.12
CA ASN A 251 4.64 3.63 -0.58
C ASN A 251 4.03 4.82 0.17
N VAL A 252 4.15 4.88 1.51
CA VAL A 252 3.68 6.03 2.30
C VAL A 252 4.41 7.31 1.86
N GLU A 253 5.73 7.27 1.73
CA GLU A 253 6.54 8.41 1.27
C GLU A 253 6.18 8.84 -0.16
N SER A 254 5.90 7.89 -1.06
CA SER A 254 5.49 8.19 -2.43
C SER A 254 4.07 8.77 -2.53
N VAL A 255 3.11 8.27 -1.74
CA VAL A 255 1.72 8.76 -1.74
C VAL A 255 1.62 10.13 -1.06
N ASP A 256 2.34 10.34 0.05
CA ASP A 256 2.47 11.65 0.69
C ASP A 256 3.04 12.69 -0.28
N SER A 257 4.09 12.36 -1.04
CA SER A 257 4.69 13.26 -2.03
C SER A 257 3.70 13.70 -3.12
N ILE A 258 2.88 12.77 -3.64
CA ILE A 258 1.83 13.09 -4.64
C ILE A 258 0.76 13.98 -4.02
N ILE A 259 0.24 13.63 -2.84
CA ILE A 259 -0.80 14.40 -2.14
C ILE A 259 -0.29 15.81 -1.82
N ARG A 260 0.96 15.94 -1.37
CA ARG A 260 1.61 17.21 -1.04
C ARG A 260 1.76 18.11 -2.28
N GLY A 261 2.30 17.59 -3.37
CA GLY A 261 2.42 18.33 -4.63
C GLY A 261 1.06 18.79 -5.18
N GLY A 262 0.07 17.89 -5.19
CA GLY A 262 -1.29 18.23 -5.61
C GLY A 262 -1.96 19.28 -4.72
N LEU A 263 -1.73 19.23 -3.39
CA LEU A 263 -2.21 20.22 -2.43
C LEU A 263 -1.54 21.59 -2.61
N GLU A 264 -0.23 21.63 -2.82
CA GLU A 264 0.52 22.87 -3.08
C GLU A 264 0.05 23.53 -4.39
N SER A 265 -0.14 22.75 -5.47
CA SER A 265 -0.74 23.23 -6.72
C SER A 265 -2.18 23.73 -6.52
N ASN A 266 -3.02 23.01 -5.77
CA ASN A 266 -4.39 23.45 -5.46
C ASN A 266 -4.43 24.74 -4.62
N LEU A 267 -3.48 24.94 -3.69
CA LEU A 267 -3.36 26.17 -2.92
C LEU A 267 -2.95 27.35 -3.80
N LEU A 268 -2.02 27.15 -4.73
CA LEU A 268 -1.61 28.16 -5.71
C LEU A 268 -2.75 28.55 -6.67
N LEU A 269 -3.49 27.56 -7.18
CA LEU A 269 -4.65 27.76 -8.03
C LEU A 269 -5.77 28.50 -7.29
N ARG A 270 -6.05 28.13 -6.03
CA ARG A 270 -7.00 28.84 -5.17
C ARG A 270 -6.57 30.28 -4.88
N ALA A 271 -5.29 30.54 -4.71
CA ALA A 271 -4.77 31.91 -4.54
C ALA A 271 -4.93 32.75 -5.82
N ARG A 272 -4.62 32.18 -7.00
CA ARG A 272 -4.89 32.81 -8.32
C ARG A 272 -6.38 33.11 -8.50
N LEU A 273 -7.26 32.17 -8.18
CA LEU A 273 -8.71 32.32 -8.27
C LEU A 273 -9.23 33.44 -7.36
N SER A 274 -8.81 33.49 -6.09
CA SER A 274 -9.19 34.57 -5.17
C SER A 274 -8.70 35.93 -5.64
N ALA A 275 -7.45 36.04 -6.12
CA ALA A 275 -6.90 37.30 -6.63
C ALA A 275 -7.65 37.78 -7.88
N SER A 276 -7.92 36.87 -8.81
CA SER A 276 -8.72 37.18 -10.00
C SER A 276 -10.16 37.55 -9.66
N ALA A 277 -10.75 36.95 -8.62
CA ALA A 277 -12.12 37.26 -8.20
C ALA A 277 -12.22 38.66 -7.62
N SER A 278 -11.27 39.06 -6.76
CA SER A 278 -11.17 40.43 -6.26
C SER A 278 -11.02 41.44 -7.41
N ALA A 279 -10.14 41.16 -8.38
CA ALA A 279 -9.92 42.05 -9.53
C ALA A 279 -11.18 42.21 -10.42
N VAL A 280 -11.96 41.15 -10.60
CA VAL A 280 -13.25 41.21 -11.34
C VAL A 280 -14.32 41.97 -10.56
N ILE A 281 -14.33 41.85 -9.22
CA ILE A 281 -15.23 42.64 -8.36
C ILE A 281 -14.85 44.14 -8.41
N GLU A 282 -13.56 44.46 -8.42
CA GLU A 282 -13.03 45.83 -8.54
C GLU A 282 -13.35 46.45 -9.92
N ASP A 283 -13.16 45.72 -11.02
CA ASP A 283 -13.57 46.11 -12.39
C ASP A 283 -15.08 46.43 -12.47
N VAL A 284 -15.91 45.63 -11.81
CA VAL A 284 -17.36 45.82 -11.74
C VAL A 284 -17.74 47.03 -10.89
N ASP A 285 -17.10 47.24 -9.73
CA ASP A 285 -17.34 48.38 -8.86
C ASP A 285 -16.94 49.70 -9.53
N VAL A 286 -15.79 49.74 -10.21
CA VAL A 286 -15.37 50.88 -11.05
C VAL A 286 -16.37 51.12 -12.19
N THR A 287 -16.69 50.10 -12.98
CA THR A 287 -17.68 50.21 -14.08
C THR A 287 -19.05 50.70 -13.58
N THR A 288 -19.46 50.27 -12.37
CA THR A 288 -20.73 50.68 -11.76
C THR A 288 -20.68 52.13 -11.29
N LYS A 289 -19.57 52.60 -10.73
CA LYS A 289 -19.35 54.01 -10.35
C LYS A 289 -19.32 54.94 -11.55
N ASP A 290 -18.68 54.52 -12.64
CA ASP A 290 -18.65 55.26 -13.90
C ASP A 290 -20.05 55.35 -14.52
N LEU A 291 -20.82 54.25 -14.52
CA LEU A 291 -22.20 54.23 -14.96
C LEU A 291 -23.11 55.13 -14.09
N LEU A 292 -22.97 55.08 -12.77
CA LEU A 292 -23.71 55.95 -11.85
C LEU A 292 -23.36 57.43 -12.07
N SER A 293 -22.09 57.76 -12.28
CA SER A 293 -21.63 59.13 -12.58
C SER A 293 -22.13 59.62 -13.93
N SER A 294 -22.24 58.73 -14.92
CA SER A 294 -22.87 59.01 -16.22
C SER A 294 -24.38 59.25 -16.06
N ILE A 295 -25.08 58.44 -15.27
CA ILE A 295 -26.51 58.62 -14.98
C ILE A 295 -26.75 59.95 -14.25
N ASP A 296 -25.96 60.28 -13.23
CA ASP A 296 -26.07 61.55 -12.48
C ASP A 296 -25.81 62.77 -13.39
N SER A 297 -24.79 62.69 -14.25
CA SER A 297 -24.51 63.72 -15.27
C SER A 297 -25.66 63.91 -16.25
N ASN A 298 -26.27 62.82 -16.74
CA ASN A 298 -27.44 62.90 -17.63
C ASN A 298 -28.68 63.44 -16.90
N LEU A 299 -28.97 62.98 -15.67
CA LEU A 299 -30.06 63.50 -14.85
C LEU A 299 -29.89 65.00 -14.54
N LYS A 300 -28.64 65.45 -14.37
CA LYS A 300 -28.35 66.88 -14.24
C LYS A 300 -28.61 67.62 -15.55
N LEU A 301 -28.17 67.12 -16.70
CA LEU A 301 -28.46 67.74 -18.00
C LEU A 301 -29.97 67.81 -18.27
N ASP A 302 -30.72 66.77 -17.92
CA ASP A 302 -32.19 66.76 -17.98
C ASP A 302 -32.79 67.80 -17.03
N HIS A 303 -32.23 67.98 -15.82
CA HIS A 303 -32.68 68.99 -14.86
C HIS A 303 -32.38 70.42 -15.34
N ASP A 304 -31.16 70.70 -15.77
CA ASP A 304 -30.72 71.98 -16.33
C ASP A 304 -31.58 72.34 -17.57
N ALA A 305 -31.92 71.35 -18.41
CA ALA A 305 -32.84 71.51 -19.54
C ALA A 305 -34.29 71.76 -19.11
N CYS A 306 -34.78 71.06 -18.08
CA CYS A 306 -36.12 71.28 -17.51
C CYS A 306 -36.24 72.67 -16.84
N GLU A 307 -35.20 73.14 -16.15
CA GLU A 307 -35.15 74.49 -15.59
C GLU A 307 -35.13 75.55 -16.70
N SER A 308 -34.30 75.36 -17.74
CA SER A 308 -34.26 76.23 -18.92
C SER A 308 -35.62 76.31 -19.62
N ILE A 309 -36.28 75.18 -19.88
CA ILE A 309 -37.64 75.13 -20.45
C ILE A 309 -38.65 75.83 -19.53
N SER A 310 -38.56 75.60 -18.21
CA SER A 310 -39.43 76.25 -17.22
C SER A 310 -39.22 77.76 -17.17
N SER A 311 -37.98 78.23 -17.34
CA SER A 311 -37.63 79.66 -17.38
C SER A 311 -38.21 80.39 -18.58
N ILE A 312 -38.62 79.67 -19.63
CA ILE A 312 -39.32 80.20 -20.80
C ILE A 312 -40.85 80.04 -20.61
N ILE A 313 -41.31 78.84 -20.24
CA ILE A 313 -42.74 78.53 -20.13
C ILE A 313 -43.42 79.33 -19.01
N VAL A 314 -42.77 79.55 -17.86
CA VAL A 314 -43.38 80.27 -16.74
C VAL A 314 -43.63 81.75 -17.07
N PRO A 315 -42.67 82.53 -17.61
CA PRO A 315 -42.93 83.87 -18.12
C PRO A 315 -43.97 83.89 -19.25
N CYS A 316 -43.87 83.03 -20.27
CA CYS A 316 -44.86 83.02 -21.35
C CYS A 316 -46.28 82.66 -20.86
N HIS A 317 -46.43 81.83 -19.80
CA HIS A 317 -47.73 81.62 -19.16
C HIS A 317 -48.19 82.88 -18.38
N GLY A 318 -47.27 83.62 -17.75
CA GLY A 318 -47.53 84.93 -17.16
C GLY A 318 -48.04 85.93 -18.20
N GLU A 319 -47.28 86.16 -19.27
CA GLU A 319 -47.62 87.05 -20.39
C GLU A 319 -48.94 86.64 -21.06
N LEU A 320 -49.19 85.35 -21.29
CA LEU A 320 -50.45 84.87 -21.86
C LEU A 320 -51.65 85.10 -20.92
N ARG A 321 -51.42 85.05 -19.59
CA ARG A 321 -52.44 85.39 -18.58
C ARG A 321 -52.70 86.89 -18.57
N GLU A 322 -51.66 87.72 -18.59
CA GLU A 322 -51.79 89.18 -18.69
C GLU A 322 -52.47 89.62 -19.98
N LEU A 323 -52.09 89.03 -21.13
CA LEU A 323 -52.74 89.24 -22.42
C LEU A 323 -54.22 88.84 -22.38
N SER A 324 -54.55 87.70 -21.76
CA SER A 324 -55.94 87.26 -21.59
C SER A 324 -56.74 88.25 -20.72
N SER A 325 -56.19 88.71 -19.59
CA SER A 325 -56.86 89.69 -18.73
C SER A 325 -56.92 91.10 -19.34
N GLY A 326 -55.89 91.51 -20.08
CA GLY A 326 -55.81 92.80 -20.76
C GLY A 326 -56.73 92.87 -21.96
N HIS A 327 -56.79 91.81 -22.76
CA HIS A 327 -57.76 91.68 -23.84
C HIS A 327 -59.20 91.62 -23.31
N TYR A 328 -59.44 90.91 -22.21
CA TYR A 328 -60.74 90.92 -21.52
C TYR A 328 -61.09 92.34 -21.01
N HIS A 329 -60.14 93.06 -20.41
CA HIS A 329 -60.32 94.43 -19.96
C HIS A 329 -60.62 95.39 -21.13
N GLN A 330 -59.90 95.26 -22.25
CA GLN A 330 -60.16 96.02 -23.48
C GLN A 330 -61.51 95.67 -24.12
N ILE A 331 -61.98 94.42 -24.04
CA ILE A 331 -63.34 94.04 -24.45
C ILE A 331 -64.40 94.71 -23.55
N VAL A 332 -64.14 94.85 -22.25
CA VAL A 332 -65.01 95.61 -21.33
C VAL A 332 -64.96 97.10 -21.65
N GLU A 333 -63.78 97.69 -21.84
CA GLU A 333 -63.61 99.11 -22.20
C GLU A 333 -64.24 99.46 -23.55
N ILE A 334 -64.10 98.60 -24.57
CA ILE A 334 -64.75 98.76 -25.87
C ILE A 334 -66.27 98.63 -25.73
N ARG A 335 -66.77 97.71 -24.88
CA ARG A 335 -68.21 97.61 -24.58
C ARG A 335 -68.73 98.85 -23.86
N GLU A 336 -67.97 99.38 -22.92
CA GLU A 336 -68.33 100.54 -22.10
C GLU A 336 -68.30 101.83 -22.94
N ASN A 337 -67.27 102.04 -23.77
CA ASN A 337 -67.24 103.14 -24.75
C ASN A 337 -68.29 102.97 -25.86
N ALA A 338 -68.60 101.75 -26.31
CA ALA A 338 -69.69 101.52 -27.26
C ALA A 338 -71.06 101.86 -26.64
N GLY A 339 -71.29 101.48 -25.38
CA GLY A 339 -72.45 101.95 -24.61
C GLY A 339 -72.45 103.48 -24.54
N LYS A 340 -71.33 104.10 -24.18
CA LYS A 340 -71.22 105.56 -24.10
C LYS A 340 -71.55 106.29 -25.41
N CYS A 341 -70.98 105.83 -26.52
CA CYS A 341 -71.23 106.43 -27.84
C CYS A 341 -72.64 106.18 -28.39
N LEU A 342 -73.39 105.20 -27.88
CA LEU A 342 -74.73 104.84 -28.38
C LEU A 342 -75.86 105.26 -27.44
N ASP A 343 -75.64 105.18 -26.12
CA ASP A 343 -76.62 105.48 -25.07
C ASP A 343 -76.45 106.88 -24.44
N GLU A 344 -75.23 107.44 -24.40
CA GLU A 344 -74.95 108.75 -23.76
C GLU A 344 -74.68 109.89 -24.76
N GLU A 345 -73.89 109.66 -25.82
CA GLU A 345 -73.40 110.73 -26.70
C GLU A 345 -74.16 110.86 -28.06
N TYR A 346 -75.03 109.92 -28.42
CA TYR A 346 -75.78 109.93 -29.69
C TYR A 346 -77.03 110.85 -29.68
N ALA A 347 -76.84 112.13 -29.35
CA ALA A 347 -77.93 113.10 -29.15
C ALA A 347 -78.29 113.89 -30.42
N VAL A 348 -78.69 113.23 -31.52
CA VAL A 348 -78.89 113.88 -32.85
C VAL A 348 -80.32 113.76 -33.43
N ASP A 349 -81.14 112.79 -33.03
CA ASP A 349 -82.53 112.65 -33.52
C ASP A 349 -83.58 113.01 -32.44
N GLU A 350 -84.00 114.28 -32.41
CA GLU A 350 -85.25 114.68 -31.76
C GLU A 350 -86.46 114.25 -32.64
N PRO A 351 -87.56 113.71 -32.08
CA PRO A 351 -88.70 113.23 -32.85
C PRO A 351 -89.59 114.36 -33.41
N SER A 352 -89.04 115.15 -34.34
CA SER A 352 -89.78 116.22 -35.01
C SER A 352 -90.85 115.64 -35.95
N CYS A 353 -92.12 115.91 -35.66
CA CYS A 353 -93.27 115.40 -36.42
C CYS A 353 -93.49 116.18 -37.74
N SER A 354 -92.44 116.32 -38.54
CA SER A 354 -92.36 117.21 -39.71
C SER A 354 -92.05 116.42 -40.98
N THR A 355 -93.08 115.84 -41.62
CA THR A 355 -92.92 115.01 -42.83
C THR A 355 -92.30 115.77 -44.01
N PRO A 356 -91.11 115.39 -44.51
CA PRO A 356 -90.54 115.98 -45.72
C PRO A 356 -91.34 115.55 -46.95
N ARG A 357 -91.72 116.50 -47.82
CA ARG A 357 -92.52 116.19 -49.02
C ARG A 357 -91.74 115.32 -50.02
N ARG A 358 -92.44 114.32 -50.57
CA ARG A 358 -92.00 113.43 -51.67
C ARG A 358 -91.42 114.24 -52.84
N ARG A 359 -90.09 114.23 -53.01
CA ARG A 359 -89.43 114.61 -54.27
C ARG A 359 -89.27 113.36 -55.13
N ALA A 360 -89.36 113.50 -56.45
CA ALA A 360 -89.03 112.43 -57.37
C ALA A 360 -87.51 112.26 -57.41
N ILE A 361 -87.02 111.08 -57.03
CA ILE A 361 -85.64 110.65 -57.26
C ILE A 361 -85.67 109.72 -58.46
N THR A 362 -84.87 110.03 -59.48
CA THR A 362 -84.70 109.18 -60.66
C THR A 362 -83.97 107.90 -60.25
N LEU A 363 -84.63 106.75 -60.43
CA LEU A 363 -83.97 105.45 -60.40
C LEU A 363 -82.91 105.41 -61.52
N PRO A 364 -81.64 105.07 -61.21
CA PRO A 364 -80.67 104.70 -62.24
C PRO A 364 -81.17 103.51 -63.06
N SER A 365 -80.93 103.51 -64.36
CA SER A 365 -81.20 102.34 -65.21
C SER A 365 -80.23 101.20 -64.87
N VAL A 366 -80.60 99.97 -65.23
CA VAL A 366 -79.78 98.77 -65.00
C VAL A 366 -78.34 98.95 -65.50
N THR A 367 -78.17 99.64 -66.64
CA THR A 367 -76.87 100.04 -67.20
C THR A 367 -75.93 100.69 -66.18
N SER A 368 -76.39 101.65 -65.37
CA SER A 368 -75.54 102.35 -64.40
C SER A 368 -75.33 101.59 -63.08
N ILE A 369 -75.94 100.43 -62.93
CA ILE A 369 -75.59 99.45 -61.88
C ILE A 369 -74.52 98.48 -62.43
N GLU A 370 -74.55 98.19 -63.73
CA GLU A 370 -73.51 97.37 -64.40
C GLU A 370 -72.21 98.16 -64.65
N GLU A 371 -72.27 99.49 -64.84
CA GLU A 371 -71.10 100.40 -64.83
C GLU A 371 -70.35 100.43 -63.49
N LEU A 372 -70.98 100.00 -62.38
CA LEU A 372 -70.36 99.88 -61.05
C LEU A 372 -69.83 98.47 -60.74
N ARG A 373 -69.90 97.55 -61.70
CA ARG A 373 -69.39 96.18 -61.56
C ARG A 373 -67.89 96.17 -61.90
N THR A 374 -67.07 95.57 -61.04
CA THR A 374 -65.62 95.48 -61.26
C THR A 374 -65.31 94.87 -62.63
N PRO A 375 -64.52 95.52 -63.51
CA PRO A 375 -64.16 94.99 -64.82
C PRO A 375 -63.46 93.64 -64.76
N ALA A 376 -63.46 92.91 -65.88
CA ALA A 376 -62.73 91.66 -65.98
C ALA A 376 -61.23 91.87 -65.70
N PHE A 377 -60.61 90.90 -65.02
CA PHE A 377 -59.23 90.98 -64.53
C PHE A 377 -58.20 91.34 -65.62
N GLU A 378 -58.48 90.96 -66.87
CA GLU A 378 -57.60 91.21 -68.02
C GLU A 378 -57.60 92.70 -68.47
N GLU A 379 -58.66 93.46 -68.22
CA GLU A 379 -58.72 94.90 -68.58
C GLU A 379 -58.02 95.79 -67.54
N LEU A 380 -58.05 95.38 -66.26
CA LEU A 380 -57.36 96.08 -65.16
C LEU A 380 -55.82 96.10 -65.30
N LEU A 381 -55.25 95.30 -66.20
CA LEU A 381 -53.81 95.19 -66.42
C LEU A 381 -53.26 96.17 -67.49
N ASN A 382 -54.11 96.84 -68.25
CA ASN A 382 -53.67 97.74 -69.32
C ASN A 382 -52.98 99.04 -68.86
N PRO A 383 -53.36 99.71 -67.75
CA PRO A 383 -52.71 100.97 -67.31
C PRO A 383 -51.21 100.86 -66.99
N PHE A 384 -50.71 99.66 -66.69
CA PHE A 384 -49.28 99.40 -66.43
C PHE A 384 -48.47 99.08 -67.69
N ARG A 385 -49.09 99.00 -68.88
CA ARG A 385 -48.44 98.50 -70.09
C ARG A 385 -47.85 99.60 -70.99
N GLU A 386 -48.44 100.80 -71.00
CA GLU A 386 -48.02 101.90 -71.88
C GLU A 386 -47.77 103.22 -71.10
N GLY A 387 -46.66 103.25 -70.36
CA GLY A 387 -46.25 104.39 -69.52
C GLY A 387 -44.76 104.70 -69.54
N LYS A 388 -44.08 104.57 -70.70
CA LYS A 388 -42.62 104.77 -70.82
C LYS A 388 -42.23 106.13 -71.40
N SER A 389 -41.49 106.92 -70.59
CA SER A 389 -40.40 107.85 -71.01
C SER A 389 -40.81 109.14 -71.77
N VAL A 390 -40.03 110.23 -71.91
CA VAL A 390 -38.64 110.61 -71.52
C VAL A 390 -38.57 112.11 -71.11
N ALA A 391 -37.83 112.47 -70.04
CA ALA A 391 -36.94 113.67 -69.91
C ALA A 391 -36.32 113.67 -68.50
N LYS A 392 -35.00 113.61 -68.26
CA LYS A 392 -33.87 114.54 -68.57
C LYS A 392 -33.91 115.87 -67.78
N GLN A 393 -32.81 116.42 -67.24
CA GLN A 393 -31.43 115.93 -66.98
C GLN A 393 -30.62 117.04 -66.24
N ALA A 394 -29.91 116.75 -65.13
CA ALA A 394 -28.84 117.62 -64.59
C ALA A 394 -27.94 116.90 -63.56
N ASN A 395 -26.66 117.30 -63.46
CA ASN A 395 -25.68 116.91 -62.42
C ASN A 395 -25.42 118.07 -61.44
N GLY A 396 -24.80 117.81 -60.28
CA GLY A 396 -23.85 118.79 -59.68
C GLY A 396 -23.92 119.08 -58.17
N ASP A 397 -23.39 118.17 -57.35
CA ASP A 397 -22.32 118.35 -56.32
C ASP A 397 -22.25 119.60 -55.35
N ILE A 398 -21.51 119.42 -54.23
CA ILE A 398 -20.89 120.43 -53.33
C ILE A 398 -21.67 120.93 -52.06
N LYS A 399 -21.44 120.18 -50.94
CA LYS A 399 -21.00 120.60 -49.56
C LYS A 399 -21.84 121.40 -48.51
N HIS A 400 -21.54 121.03 -47.24
CA HIS A 400 -21.70 121.71 -45.91
C HIS A 400 -23.13 121.91 -45.31
N LEU A 401 -23.55 121.25 -44.20
CA LEU A 401 -23.14 121.31 -42.76
C LEU A 401 -23.28 122.71 -42.09
N PRO A 402 -23.58 122.86 -40.77
CA PRO A 402 -23.85 121.84 -39.72
C PRO A 402 -25.02 122.12 -38.72
N SER A 403 -25.37 121.10 -37.91
CA SER A 403 -25.53 121.14 -36.43
C SER A 403 -25.86 119.69 -35.97
N MET A 404 -25.02 118.94 -35.25
CA MET A 404 -24.55 119.09 -33.85
C MET A 404 -25.70 118.99 -32.82
N CYS A 405 -25.63 118.21 -31.72
CA CYS A 405 -24.62 117.25 -31.17
C CYS A 405 -25.31 116.43 -30.03
N ASP A 406 -24.83 115.30 -29.49
CA ASP A 406 -23.67 114.39 -29.72
C ASP A 406 -24.11 112.94 -29.37
N SER A 407 -23.58 111.82 -29.91
CA SER A 407 -22.20 111.28 -29.96
C SER A 407 -21.67 110.83 -28.58
N GLN A 408 -20.98 109.70 -28.38
CA GLN A 408 -20.46 108.60 -29.24
C GLN A 408 -21.12 107.25 -28.82
N GLY A 409 -21.10 106.12 -29.54
CA GLY A 409 -20.17 105.58 -30.55
C GLY A 409 -19.32 104.44 -29.94
N GLN A 410 -18.74 103.45 -30.63
CA GLN A 410 -18.72 102.99 -32.04
C GLN A 410 -18.06 101.57 -32.00
N VAL A 411 -18.07 100.59 -32.93
CA VAL A 411 -18.24 100.46 -34.40
C VAL A 411 -18.99 99.12 -34.74
N MET A 412 -19.36 98.94 -36.02
CA MET A 412 -19.75 97.71 -36.75
C MET A 412 -18.94 96.41 -36.43
N ARG A 413 -19.38 95.17 -36.78
CA ARG A 413 -20.01 94.77 -38.08
C ARG A 413 -20.86 93.48 -38.02
N ASP A 414 -21.93 93.45 -38.83
CA ASP A 414 -22.82 92.29 -39.09
C ASP A 414 -22.21 91.30 -40.09
N SER A 415 -22.44 90.00 -39.91
CA SER A 415 -22.89 89.06 -40.95
C SER A 415 -23.18 87.67 -40.34
N ARG A 416 -24.28 87.04 -40.77
CA ARG A 416 -24.75 85.74 -40.29
C ARG A 416 -24.34 84.58 -41.23
N PHE A 417 -24.20 83.39 -40.61
CA PHE A 417 -24.36 82.01 -41.11
C PHE A 417 -24.71 81.76 -42.60
N PRO A 418 -24.21 80.64 -43.17
CA PRO A 418 -25.03 79.42 -43.13
C PRO A 418 -24.30 78.13 -42.67
N LEU A 419 -25.10 77.14 -42.28
CA LEU A 419 -24.70 75.76 -42.01
C LEU A 419 -24.48 74.95 -43.31
N THR A 420 -23.44 74.13 -43.39
CA THR A 420 -23.46 72.83 -44.11
C THR A 420 -22.39 71.86 -43.62
N THR A 421 -22.85 70.73 -43.08
CA THR A 421 -22.43 69.36 -43.46
C THR A 421 -20.99 68.86 -43.17
N ILE A 422 -20.90 68.01 -42.13
CA ILE A 422 -20.09 66.77 -42.01
C ILE A 422 -18.58 66.85 -42.33
N ASN A 423 -17.77 66.89 -41.27
CA ASN A 423 -17.00 65.73 -40.80
C ASN A 423 -16.62 65.90 -39.32
#